data_AF-K2B645-F1
#
_entry.id   AF-K2B645-F1
#
_cell.length_a   1.000
_cell.length_b   1.000
_cell.length_c   1.000
_cell.angle_alpha   90.00
_cell.angle_beta   90.00
_cell.angle_gamma   90.00
#
_symmetry.space_group_name_H-M   'P 1'
#
loop_
_entity.id
_entity.type
_entity.pdbx_description
1 polymer ?
#
loop_
_entity_poly.entity_id
_entity_poly.type
_entity_poly.pdbx_seq_one_letter_code
_entity_poly.pdbx_strand_id
1 'polypeptide(L)' 'MSNRTNLTKVNPLNFLSEVKTELSKVVWPSREETIRLTAIVIVVSIILGLFVGGLDYLFTSLTGLILKTT' A
#
# COMPACT_ATOMS: atom_id res chain seq x y z
N MET A 1 -6.43 -1.13 53.55
CA MET A 1 -5.50 -1.37 52.43
C MET A 1 -6.25 -1.97 51.24
N SER A 2 -6.07 -1.40 50.05
CA SER A 2 -6.22 -2.01 48.71
C SER A 2 -7.45 -2.89 48.39
N ASN A 3 -8.56 -2.30 47.95
CA ASN A 3 -9.50 -3.05 47.09
C ASN A 3 -10.11 -2.16 45.99
N ARG A 4 -9.23 -1.64 45.12
CA ARG A 4 -9.59 -0.76 43.99
C ARG A 4 -9.33 -1.41 42.62
N THR A 5 -9.23 -2.73 42.54
CA THR A 5 -9.28 -3.41 41.23
C THR A 5 -10.73 -3.68 40.85
N ASN A 6 -11.52 -2.60 40.69
CA ASN A 6 -12.57 -2.64 39.67
C ASN A 6 -11.82 -2.74 38.35
N LEU A 7 -11.46 -3.96 37.97
CA LEU A 7 -10.95 -4.27 36.64
C LEU A 7 -12.09 -3.83 35.73
N THR A 8 -11.92 -2.67 35.13
CA THR A 8 -12.79 -2.13 34.10
C THR A 8 -12.99 -3.27 33.11
N LYS A 9 -14.16 -3.88 33.17
CA LYS A 9 -14.56 -4.92 32.23
C LYS A 9 -14.76 -4.18 30.91
N VAL A 10 -13.65 -3.97 30.21
CA VAL A 10 -13.64 -3.53 28.83
C VAL A 10 -14.38 -4.61 28.08
N ASN A 11 -15.66 -4.37 27.81
CA ASN A 11 -16.46 -5.32 27.06
C ASN A 11 -15.96 -5.21 25.62
N PRO A 12 -15.19 -6.18 25.08
CA PRO A 12 -14.63 -6.07 23.73
C PRO A 12 -15.72 -5.88 22.67
N LEU A 13 -16.94 -6.33 22.96
CA LEU A 13 -18.13 -6.09 22.15
C LEU A 13 -18.52 -4.60 22.05
N ASN A 14 -18.35 -3.82 23.12
CA ASN A 14 -18.60 -2.38 23.11
C ASN A 14 -17.50 -1.63 22.35
N PHE A 15 -16.24 -2.04 22.51
CA PHE A 15 -15.12 -1.47 21.75
C PHE A 15 -15.27 -1.70 20.24
N LEU A 16 -15.72 -2.88 19.81
CA LEU A 16 -15.98 -3.17 18.40
C LEU A 16 -17.14 -2.33 17.83
N SER A 17 -18.16 -2.02 18.64
CA SER A 17 -19.27 -1.17 18.18
C SER A 17 -18.85 0.31 18.04
N GLU A 18 -18.00 0.81 18.94
CA GLU A 18 -17.37 2.12 18.83
C GLU A 18 -16.47 2.20 17.58
N VAL A 19 -15.60 1.20 17.37
CA VAL A 19 -14.71 1.15 16.20
C VAL A 19 -15.49 1.11 14.89
N LYS A 20 -16.60 0.34 14.82
CA LYS A 20 -17.49 0.34 13.64
C LYS A 20 -18.10 1.71 13.37
N THR A 21 -18.48 2.43 14.43
CA THR A 21 -19.08 3.77 14.34
C THR A 21 -18.05 4.79 13.81
N GLU A 22 -16.80 4.72 14.28
CA GLU A 22 -15.71 5.55 13.77
C GLU A 22 -15.30 5.19 12.34
N LEU A 23 -15.23 3.89 12.01
CA LEU A 23 -14.98 3.41 10.64
C LEU A 23 -16.06 3.87 9.65
N SER A 24 -17.31 4.06 10.11
CA SER A 24 -18.39 4.60 9.27
C SER A 24 -18.21 6.08 8.94
N LYS A 25 -17.37 6.83 9.68
CA LYS A 25 -17.01 8.21 9.35
C LYS A 25 -15.88 8.29 8.32
N VAL A 26 -15.20 7.18 8.05
CA VAL A 26 -14.19 7.11 6.98
C VAL A 26 -14.91 7.24 5.65
N VAL A 27 -14.61 8.32 4.94
CA VAL A 27 -15.12 8.57 3.59
C VAL A 27 -14.40 7.62 2.64
N TRP A 28 -15.06 6.50 2.32
CA TRP A 28 -14.57 5.60 1.31
C TRP A 28 -14.79 6.22 -0.08
N PRO A 29 -13.77 6.19 -0.96
CA PRO A 29 -13.91 6.72 -2.30
C PRO A 29 -15.02 5.98 -3.04
N SER A 30 -15.68 6.69 -3.96
CA SER A 30 -16.69 6.05 -4.82
C SER A 30 -16.05 4.94 -5.67
N ARG A 31 -16.85 3.97 -6.10
CA ARG A 31 -16.36 2.87 -6.97
C ARG A 31 -15.69 3.39 -8.23
N GLU A 32 -16.24 4.45 -8.81
CA GLU A 32 -15.70 5.12 -9.99
C GLU A 32 -14.35 5.79 -9.71
N GLU A 33 -14.25 6.54 -8.61
CA GLU A 33 -13.02 7.18 -8.20
C GLU A 33 -11.91 6.17 -7.92
N THR A 34 -12.26 5.07 -7.25
CA THR A 34 -11.32 3.96 -6.98
C THR A 34 -10.76 3.40 -8.29
N ILE A 35 -11.62 3.13 -9.28
CA ILE A 35 -11.20 2.60 -10.59
C ILE A 35 -10.31 3.62 -11.31
N ARG A 36 -10.69 4.90 -11.31
CA ARG A 36 -9.90 5.98 -11.95
C ARG A 36 -8.51 6.09 -11.33
N LEU A 37 -8.41 6.12 -10.01
CA LEU A 37 -7.14 6.20 -9.31
C LEU A 37 -6.27 4.96 -9.58
N THR A 38 -6.86 3.77 -9.57
CA THR A 38 -6.14 2.52 -9.86
C THR A 38 -5.65 2.46 -11.32
N ALA A 39 -6.45 2.94 -12.27
CA ALA A 39 -6.06 3.01 -13.68
C ALA A 39 -4.84 3.92 -13.90
N ILE A 40 -4.78 5.07 -13.21
CA ILE A 40 -3.63 5.97 -13.26
C ILE A 40 -2.37 5.26 -12.75
N VAL A 41 -2.47 4.55 -11.61
CA VAL A 41 -1.35 3.79 -11.04
C VAL A 41 -0.85 2.72 -12.01
N ILE A 42 -1.74 2.00 -12.68
CA ILE A 42 -1.38 1.00 -13.69
C ILE A 42 -0.57 1.63 -14.83
N VAL A 43 -1.03 2.77 -15.36
CA VAL A 43 -0.33 3.48 -16.45
C VAL A 43 1.06 3.91 -16.00
N VAL A 44 1.18 4.53 -14.82
CA VAL A 44 2.47 4.98 -14.28
C VAL A 44 3.41 3.80 -14.03
N SER A 45 2.88 2.69 -13.50
CA SER A 45 3.67 1.48 -13.25
C SER A 45 4.21 0.86 -14.54
N ILE A 46 3.44 0.87 -15.62
CA ILE A 46 3.89 0.40 -16.95
C ILE A 46 5.02 1.29 -17.46
N ILE A 47 4.87 2.61 -17.38
CA ILE A 47 5.90 3.58 -17.82
C ILE A 47 7.20 3.37 -17.04
N LEU A 48 7.11 3.27 -15.71
CA LEU A 48 8.27 3.01 -14.86
C LEU A 48 8.91 1.65 -15.16
N GLY A 49 8.10 0.61 -15.36
CA GLY A 49 8.59 -0.72 -15.72
C GLY A 49 9.35 -0.73 -17.05
N LEU A 50 8.84 -0.02 -18.06
CA LEU A 50 9.53 0.14 -19.34
C LEU A 50 10.81 0.96 -19.20
N PHE A 51 10.80 2.01 -18.38
CA PHE A 51 11.99 2.82 -18.12
C PHE A 51 13.09 2.01 -17.45
N VAL A 52 12.77 1.32 -16.35
CA VAL A 52 13.72 0.47 -15.62
C VAL A 52 14.19 -0.68 -16.50
N GLY A 53 13.27 -1.42 -17.14
CA GLY A 53 13.63 -2.52 -18.04
C GLY A 53 14.47 -2.09 -19.25
N GLY A 54 14.22 -0.89 -19.78
CA GLY A 54 15.07 -0.30 -20.83
C GLY A 54 16.48 0.02 -20.33
N LEU A 55 16.62 0.53 -19.11
CA LEU A 55 17.91 0.74 -18.47
C LEU A 55 18.64 -0.58 -18.20
N ASP A 56 17.94 -1.61 -17.72
CA ASP A 56 18.52 -2.95 -17.50
C ASP A 56 19.07 -3.55 -18.80
N TYR A 57 18.35 -3.37 -19.92
CA TYR A 57 18.82 -3.81 -21.24
C TYR A 57 20.07 -3.04 -21.70
N LEU A 58 20.10 -1.73 -21.46
CA LEU A 58 21.26 -0.88 -21.75
C LEU A 58 22.48 -1.31 -20.93
N PHE A 59 22.31 -1.51 -19.61
CA PHE A 59 23.40 -1.96 -18.75
C PHE A 59 23.89 -3.36 -19.11
N THR A 60 23.00 -4.28 -19.44
CA THR A 60 23.38 -5.63 -19.90
C THR A 60 24.21 -5.59 -21.18
N SER A 61 23.81 -4.75 -22.13
CA SER A 61 24.54 -4.58 -23.39
C SER A 61 25.93 -3.95 -23.19
N LEU A 62 26.02 -2.94 -22.31
CA LEU A 62 27.28 -2.26 -21.98
C LEU A 62 28.25 -3.18 -21.22
N THR A 63 27.75 -3.88 -20.20
CA THR A 63 28.57 -4.83 -19.42
C THR A 63 29.03 -6.00 -20.28
N GLY A 64 28.19 -6.52 -21.18
CA GLY A 64 28.57 -7.55 -22.15
C GLY A 64 29.65 -7.10 -23.13
N LEU A 65 29.61 -5.84 -23.61
CA LEU A 65 30.65 -5.28 -24.46
C LEU A 65 32.01 -5.16 -23.74
N ILE A 66 31.98 -4.76 -22.47
CA ILE A 66 33.19 -4.67 -21.62
C ILE A 66 33.79 -6.05 -21.39
N LEU A 67 32.96 -7.04 -21.01
CA LEU A 67 33.41 -8.42 -20.78
C LEU A 67 33.89 -9.13 -22.05
N LYS A 68 33.34 -8.79 -23.23
CA LYS A 68 33.77 -9.35 -24.51
C LYS A 68 35.09 -8.74 -25.03
N THR A 69 35.42 -7.53 -24.59
CA THR A 69 36.61 -6.78 -25.06
C THR A 69 37.88 -7.14 -24.29
N THR A 70 37.77 -7.73 -23.10
CA THR A 70 38.91 -8.28 -22.33
C THR A 70 39.10 -9.74 -22.67
#